data_AF-A0A840CXZ5-F1
#
_entry.id   AF-A0A840CXZ5-F1
#
_cell.length_a   1.000
_cell.length_b   1.000
_cell.length_c   1.000
_cell.angle_alpha   90.00
_cell.angle_beta   90.00
_cell.angle_gamma   90.00
#
_symmetry.space_group_name_H-M   'P 1'
#
loop_
_entity.id
_entity.type
_entity.pdbx_description
1 polymer ?
#
loop_
_entity_poly.entity_id
_entity_poly.type
_entity_poly.pdbx_seq_one_letter_code
_entity_poly.pdbx_strand_id
1 'polypeptide(L)'
;MTEEIKNKLLESAETYHCAHFITNDPVQFPHRYRVKQDIEISGLLTAIMSFGNRKQIVKKANELHDRMGESPYQYVLSRRWEREFPAEDSRSFYRMLSFADFHGYFQRLYAAYREFDSLEDALNTFEGVPMEKLCTFLGVSAKSPQKKLNMFLRWMVRGNSAVDFGLWQTMDCRELIVPLDTHVCRVAHTLGLTETNSFTLTNARCITNALAQIFPDDPCLGDFALFGIGVNREPL
;
A
#
# COMPACT_ATOMS: atom_id res chain seq x y z
N MET A 1 7.70 15.83 21.25
CA MET A 1 6.93 14.62 21.58
C MET A 1 7.22 14.24 23.01
N THR A 2 6.20 13.90 23.81
CA THR A 2 6.40 13.48 25.21
C THR A 2 6.82 12.01 25.27
N GLU A 3 7.53 11.60 26.33
CA GLU A 3 7.90 10.18 26.53
C GLU A 3 6.66 9.28 26.68
N GLU A 4 5.56 9.78 27.23
CA GLU A 4 4.29 9.07 27.32
C GLU A 4 3.72 8.70 25.94
N ILE A 5 3.68 9.66 25.01
CA ILE A 5 3.19 9.43 23.64
C ILE A 5 4.10 8.43 22.91
N LYS A 6 5.42 8.56 23.10
CA LYS A 6 6.40 7.64 22.53
C LYS A 6 6.18 6.20 23.01
N ASN A 7 6.05 5.99 24.32
CA ASN A 7 5.81 4.65 24.89
C ASN A 7 4.49 4.06 24.39
N LYS A 8 3.42 4.87 24.33
CA LYS A 8 2.13 4.44 23.78
C LYS A 8 2.22 3.99 22.32
N LEU A 9 2.99 4.70 21.50
CA LEU A 9 3.21 4.33 20.10
C LEU A 9 4.03 3.04 19.96
N LEU A 10 5.04 2.82 20.81
CA LEU A 10 5.83 1.58 20.84
C LEU A 10 4.95 0.38 21.20
N GLU A 11 4.23 0.45 22.32
CA GLU A 11 3.34 -0.63 22.79
C GLU A 11 2.23 -0.94 21.78
N SER A 12 1.66 0.10 21.16
CA SER A 12 0.66 -0.08 20.12
C SER A 12 1.26 -0.76 18.89
N ALA A 13 2.43 -0.34 18.42
CA ALA A 13 3.09 -0.98 17.28
C ALA A 13 3.29 -2.48 17.53
N GLU A 14 3.82 -2.86 18.69
CA GLU A 14 4.02 -4.26 19.07
C GLU A 14 2.71 -5.06 19.09
N THR A 15 1.63 -4.46 19.60
CA THR A 15 0.32 -5.11 19.70
C THR A 15 -0.31 -5.38 18.33
N TYR A 16 -0.28 -4.41 17.43
CA TYR A 16 -0.99 -4.48 16.15
C TYR A 16 -0.15 -4.99 14.98
N HIS A 17 1.19 -4.99 15.11
CA HIS A 17 2.10 -5.57 14.12
C HIS A 17 2.20 -7.10 14.30
N CYS A 18 1.07 -7.79 14.09
CA CYS A 18 0.98 -9.24 14.25
C CYS A 18 0.20 -9.88 13.11
N ALA A 19 0.34 -11.20 12.93
CA ALA A 19 -0.34 -11.94 11.85
C ALA A 19 -1.87 -11.79 11.88
N HIS A 20 -2.47 -11.53 13.05
CA HIS A 20 -3.90 -11.28 13.15
C HIS A 20 -4.35 -10.08 12.31
N PHE A 21 -3.48 -9.07 12.11
CA PHE A 21 -3.73 -7.90 11.27
C PHE A 21 -4.13 -8.28 9.84
N ILE A 22 -3.59 -9.38 9.31
CA ILE A 22 -3.89 -9.83 7.94
C ILE A 22 -5.39 -10.18 7.80
N THR A 23 -6.02 -10.66 8.87
CA THR A 23 -7.40 -11.13 8.82
C THR A 23 -8.34 -9.98 8.48
N ASN A 24 -9.10 -10.11 7.40
CA ASN A 24 -10.00 -9.07 6.87
C ASN A 24 -9.30 -7.80 6.35
N ASP A 25 -7.97 -7.77 6.30
CA ASP A 25 -7.23 -6.68 5.68
C ASP A 25 -6.92 -6.96 4.20
N PRO A 26 -6.90 -5.95 3.30
CA PRO A 26 -6.55 -6.17 1.92
C PRO A 26 -5.18 -6.82 1.71
N VAL A 27 -4.23 -6.68 2.64
CA VAL A 27 -2.93 -7.39 2.54
C VAL A 27 -3.09 -8.93 2.49
N GLN A 28 -4.24 -9.48 2.91
CA GLN A 28 -4.50 -10.93 2.83
C GLN A 28 -4.45 -11.51 1.41
N PHE A 29 -4.68 -10.69 0.38
CA PHE A 29 -4.72 -11.15 -1.00
C PHE A 29 -3.34 -11.52 -1.53
N PRO A 30 -2.31 -10.66 -1.43
CA PRO A 30 -0.95 -11.05 -1.80
C PRO A 30 -0.40 -12.21 -0.95
N HIS A 31 -0.86 -12.38 0.29
CA HIS A 31 -0.50 -13.53 1.16
C HIS A 31 -0.99 -14.89 0.64
N ARG A 32 -1.84 -14.92 -0.40
CA ARG A 32 -2.27 -16.17 -1.06
C ARG A 32 -1.17 -16.79 -1.94
N TYR A 33 -0.14 -16.01 -2.26
CA TYR A 33 0.89 -16.38 -3.23
C TYR A 33 2.26 -16.54 -2.59
N ARG A 34 3.14 -17.29 -3.26
CA ARG A 34 4.52 -17.54 -2.82
C ARG A 34 5.57 -17.01 -3.80
N VAL A 35 5.20 -16.84 -5.06
CA VAL A 35 6.07 -16.36 -6.13
C VAL A 35 6.12 -14.82 -6.06
N LYS A 36 7.33 -14.23 -6.12
CA LYS A 36 7.56 -12.77 -5.99
C LYS A 36 6.62 -11.97 -6.90
N GLN A 37 6.57 -12.32 -8.17
CA GLN A 37 5.78 -11.61 -9.19
C GLN A 37 4.27 -11.70 -8.95
N ASP A 38 3.78 -12.85 -8.47
CA ASP A 38 2.37 -13.02 -8.10
C ASP A 38 2.00 -12.13 -6.90
N ILE A 39 2.88 -12.06 -5.89
CA ILE A 39 2.71 -11.21 -4.72
C ILE A 39 2.73 -9.72 -5.11
N GLU A 40 3.66 -9.31 -5.97
CA GLU A 40 3.78 -7.94 -6.46
C GLU A 40 2.53 -7.48 -7.23
N ILE A 41 2.05 -8.30 -8.18
CA ILE A 41 0.84 -7.98 -8.98
C ILE A 41 -0.40 -7.95 -8.08
N SER A 42 -0.59 -8.99 -7.26
CA SER A 42 -1.71 -9.07 -6.32
C SER A 42 -1.71 -7.88 -5.37
N GLY A 43 -0.54 -7.56 -4.80
CA GLY A 43 -0.35 -6.46 -3.87
C GLY A 43 -0.69 -5.11 -4.50
N LEU A 44 -0.16 -4.81 -5.69
CA LEU A 44 -0.39 -3.52 -6.33
C LEU A 44 -1.87 -3.30 -6.66
N LEU A 45 -2.49 -4.28 -7.34
CA LEU A 45 -3.89 -4.16 -7.76
C LEU A 45 -4.84 -4.10 -6.56
N THR A 46 -4.57 -4.89 -5.52
CA THR A 46 -5.34 -4.85 -4.27
C THR A 46 -5.19 -3.49 -3.57
N ALA A 47 -3.99 -2.94 -3.52
CA ALA A 47 -3.73 -1.65 -2.90
C ALA A 47 -4.43 -0.50 -3.65
N ILE A 48 -4.39 -0.51 -4.99
CA ILE A 48 -5.11 0.47 -5.85
C ILE A 48 -6.62 0.49 -5.54
N MET A 49 -7.20 -0.66 -5.19
CA MET A 49 -8.61 -0.80 -4.80
C MET A 49 -8.89 -0.51 -3.32
N SER A 50 -7.88 -0.34 -2.48
CA SER A 50 -8.05 -0.28 -1.02
C SER A 50 -8.50 1.09 -0.50
N PHE A 51 -9.67 1.53 -0.97
CA PHE A 51 -10.33 2.78 -0.55
C PHE A 51 -11.86 2.64 -0.49
N GLY A 52 -12.44 2.98 0.66
CA GLY A 52 -13.88 2.87 0.92
C GLY A 52 -14.22 1.81 1.95
N ASN A 53 -15.41 1.22 1.81
CA ASN A 53 -15.88 0.23 2.76
C ASN A 53 -15.09 -1.09 2.63
N ARG A 54 -14.53 -1.56 3.74
CA ARG A 54 -13.72 -2.80 3.83
C ARG A 54 -14.40 -4.02 3.20
N LYS A 55 -15.70 -4.23 3.44
CA LYS A 55 -16.43 -5.39 2.87
C LYS A 55 -16.49 -5.32 1.34
N GLN A 56 -16.67 -4.12 0.77
CA GLN A 56 -16.67 -3.94 -0.68
C GLN A 56 -15.27 -4.13 -1.28
N ILE A 57 -14.23 -3.63 -0.60
CA ILE A 57 -12.83 -3.85 -1.01
C ILE A 57 -12.56 -5.35 -1.10
N VAL A 58 -12.82 -6.10 -0.02
CA VAL A 58 -12.60 -7.55 0.04
C VAL A 58 -13.42 -8.29 -1.01
N LYS A 59 -14.71 -7.95 -1.17
CA LYS A 59 -15.55 -8.59 -2.19
C LYS A 59 -14.97 -8.42 -3.60
N LYS A 60 -14.54 -7.20 -3.94
CA LYS A 60 -14.06 -6.90 -5.28
C LYS A 60 -12.63 -7.40 -5.53
N ALA A 61 -11.79 -7.38 -4.51
CA ALA A 61 -10.48 -8.01 -4.60
C ALA A 61 -10.62 -9.52 -4.83
N ASN A 62 -11.56 -10.22 -4.17
CA ASN A 62 -11.85 -11.63 -4.49
C ASN A 62 -12.24 -11.79 -5.97
N GLU A 63 -13.20 -11.02 -6.48
CA GLU A 63 -13.59 -11.09 -7.89
C GLU A 63 -12.41 -10.88 -8.86
N LEU A 64 -11.49 -9.97 -8.53
CA LEU A 64 -10.29 -9.76 -9.34
C LEU A 64 -9.35 -10.97 -9.31
N HIS A 65 -9.11 -11.55 -8.13
CA HIS A 65 -8.23 -12.72 -8.00
C HIS A 65 -8.85 -13.98 -8.61
N ASP A 66 -10.17 -14.14 -8.55
CA ASP A 66 -10.88 -15.25 -9.22
C ASP A 66 -10.69 -15.20 -10.74
N ARG A 67 -10.61 -14.00 -11.34
CA ARG A 67 -10.31 -13.81 -12.78
C ARG A 67 -8.85 -14.13 -13.11
N MET A 68 -7.93 -13.67 -12.25
CA MET A 68 -6.49 -13.93 -12.40
C MET A 68 -6.16 -15.42 -12.23
N GLY A 69 -6.91 -16.13 -11.39
CA GLY A 69 -6.70 -17.54 -11.08
C GLY A 69 -5.47 -17.76 -10.19
N GLU A 70 -4.85 -18.93 -10.35
CA GLU A 70 -3.76 -19.40 -9.49
C GLU A 70 -2.46 -18.58 -9.58
N SER A 71 -2.24 -17.86 -10.69
CA SER A 71 -1.04 -17.03 -10.87
C SER A 71 -1.38 -15.70 -11.56
N PRO A 72 -1.46 -14.60 -10.80
CA PRO A 72 -1.52 -13.24 -11.33
C PRO A 72 -0.45 -12.95 -12.40
N TYR A 73 0.78 -13.44 -12.21
CA TYR A 73 1.88 -13.27 -13.15
C TYR A 73 1.59 -13.93 -14.50
N GLN A 74 1.17 -15.19 -14.50
CA GLN A 74 0.80 -15.87 -15.74
C GLN A 74 -0.42 -15.23 -16.41
N TYR A 75 -1.40 -14.76 -15.63
CA TYR A 75 -2.56 -14.04 -16.17
C TYR A 75 -2.16 -12.74 -16.88
N VAL A 76 -1.23 -11.97 -16.31
CA VAL A 76 -0.68 -10.76 -16.93
C VAL A 76 0.04 -11.09 -18.23
N LEU A 77 0.96 -12.05 -18.20
CA LEU A 77 1.76 -12.44 -19.38
C LEU A 77 0.93 -13.08 -20.48
N SER A 78 -0.16 -13.77 -20.16
CA SER A 78 -1.04 -14.37 -21.16
C SER A 78 -1.92 -13.36 -21.89
N ARG A 79 -1.92 -12.08 -21.48
CA ARG A 79 -2.77 -11.00 -22.04
C ARG A 79 -4.27 -11.29 -22.01
N ARG A 80 -4.73 -12.21 -21.14
CA ARG A 80 -6.16 -12.56 -21.03
C ARG A 80 -7.00 -11.35 -20.60
N TRP A 81 -6.39 -10.47 -19.81
CA TRP A 81 -6.97 -9.22 -19.35
C TRP A 81 -7.41 -8.28 -20.48
N GLU A 82 -6.87 -8.36 -21.69
CA GLU A 82 -7.29 -7.48 -22.79
C GLU A 82 -8.75 -7.71 -23.18
N ARG A 83 -9.21 -8.97 -23.11
CA ARG A 83 -10.61 -9.33 -23.37
C ARG A 83 -11.50 -9.11 -22.15
N GLU A 84 -10.98 -9.38 -20.95
CA GLU A 84 -11.77 -9.31 -19.70
C GLU A 84 -11.89 -7.89 -19.13
N PHE A 85 -10.94 -7.03 -19.49
CA PHE A 85 -10.89 -5.60 -19.20
C PHE A 85 -10.62 -4.84 -20.51
N PRO A 86 -11.63 -4.63 -21.37
CA PRO A 86 -11.45 -3.90 -22.62
C PRO A 86 -11.06 -2.43 -22.38
N ALA A 87 -10.19 -1.89 -23.22
CA ALA A 87 -9.65 -0.53 -23.07
C ALA A 87 -10.71 0.56 -23.24
N GLU A 88 -11.75 0.27 -24.00
CA GLU A 88 -12.89 1.14 -24.31
C GLU A 88 -14.03 1.04 -23.28
N ASP A 89 -13.96 0.09 -22.34
CA ASP A 89 -15.02 -0.14 -21.36
C ASP A 89 -14.91 0.79 -20.15
N SER A 90 -15.65 1.90 -20.22
CA SER A 90 -15.72 2.91 -19.17
C SER A 90 -16.63 2.54 -17.99
N ARG A 91 -17.27 1.35 -18.01
CA ARG A 91 -18.09 0.91 -16.87
C ARG A 91 -17.21 0.76 -15.64
N SER A 92 -17.80 1.05 -14.47
CA SER A 92 -17.12 0.86 -13.19
C SER A 92 -16.87 -0.63 -12.91
N PHE A 93 -15.61 -1.00 -12.69
CA PHE A 93 -15.25 -2.28 -12.09
C PHE A 93 -15.29 -2.17 -10.55
N TYR A 94 -14.70 -1.10 -10.03
CA TYR A 94 -14.68 -0.79 -8.60
C TYR A 94 -14.77 0.72 -8.34
N ARG A 95 -15.95 1.18 -7.90
CA ARG A 95 -16.23 2.58 -7.55
C ARG A 95 -15.89 3.52 -8.72
N MET A 96 -14.83 4.32 -8.59
CA MET A 96 -14.38 5.24 -9.63
C MET A 96 -13.39 4.61 -10.62
N LEU A 97 -12.95 3.37 -10.37
CA LEU A 97 -12.06 2.63 -11.27
C LEU A 97 -12.89 1.83 -12.27
N SER A 98 -12.69 2.12 -13.55
CA SER A 98 -13.34 1.48 -14.68
C SER A 98 -12.61 0.22 -15.14
N PHE A 99 -13.24 -0.56 -16.02
CA PHE A 99 -12.54 -1.66 -16.70
C PHE A 99 -11.36 -1.14 -17.53
N ALA A 100 -11.51 0.00 -18.20
CA ALA A 100 -10.43 0.70 -18.91
C ALA A 100 -9.25 1.09 -18.00
N ASP A 101 -9.50 1.52 -16.76
CA ASP A 101 -8.41 1.80 -15.81
C ASP A 101 -7.61 0.54 -15.48
N PHE A 102 -8.30 -0.59 -15.24
CA PHE A 102 -7.65 -1.88 -15.02
C PHE A 102 -6.90 -2.39 -16.24
N HIS A 103 -7.43 -2.17 -17.45
CA HIS A 103 -6.68 -2.40 -18.68
C HIS A 103 -5.34 -1.66 -18.66
N GLY A 104 -5.36 -0.36 -18.32
CA GLY A 104 -4.16 0.45 -18.23
C GLY A 104 -3.15 -0.04 -17.16
N TYR A 105 -3.63 -0.56 -16.03
CA TYR A 105 -2.77 -1.16 -15.00
C TYR A 105 -2.15 -2.47 -15.48
N PHE A 106 -2.95 -3.37 -16.07
CA PHE A 106 -2.44 -4.63 -16.60
C PHE A 106 -1.48 -4.44 -17.77
N GLN A 107 -1.72 -3.46 -18.63
CA GLN A 107 -0.83 -3.11 -19.73
C GLN A 107 0.55 -2.68 -19.23
N ARG A 108 0.61 -1.85 -18.19
CA ARG A 108 1.89 -1.43 -17.55
C ARG A 108 2.61 -2.59 -16.89
N LEU A 109 1.87 -3.44 -16.17
CA LEU A 109 2.44 -4.65 -15.56
C LEU A 109 2.98 -5.61 -16.63
N TYR A 110 2.23 -5.82 -17.72
CA TYR A 110 2.69 -6.63 -18.84
C TYR A 110 3.98 -6.08 -19.45
N ALA A 111 4.05 -4.76 -19.69
CA ALA A 111 5.26 -4.13 -20.22
C ALA A 111 6.46 -4.32 -19.27
N ALA A 112 6.28 -4.10 -17.96
CA ALA A 112 7.33 -4.30 -16.96
C ALA A 112 7.83 -5.75 -16.96
N TYR A 113 6.93 -6.73 -16.83
CA TYR A 113 7.30 -8.14 -16.71
C TYR A 113 7.77 -8.80 -18.02
N ARG A 114 7.70 -8.07 -19.14
CA ARG A 114 8.31 -8.49 -20.40
C ARG A 114 9.79 -8.14 -20.49
N GLU A 115 10.24 -7.16 -19.71
CA GLU A 115 11.60 -6.61 -19.76
C GLU A 115 12.37 -6.88 -18.47
N PHE A 116 11.68 -7.02 -17.35
CA PHE A 116 12.26 -7.15 -16.01
C PHE A 116 11.75 -8.40 -15.30
N ASP A 117 12.60 -8.97 -14.44
CA ASP A 117 12.24 -10.15 -13.64
C ASP A 117 11.28 -9.83 -12.50
N SER A 118 11.30 -8.59 -11.99
CA SER A 118 10.41 -8.12 -10.92
C SER A 118 9.90 -6.70 -11.13
N LEU A 119 8.81 -6.35 -10.44
CA LEU A 119 8.31 -4.97 -10.46
C LEU A 119 9.30 -4.01 -9.80
N GLU A 120 10.05 -4.44 -8.79
CA GLU A 120 11.13 -3.64 -8.20
C GLU A 120 12.16 -3.18 -9.23
N ASP A 121 12.62 -4.10 -10.09
CA ASP A 121 13.61 -3.80 -11.12
C ASP A 121 13.07 -2.80 -12.13
N ALA A 122 11.82 -2.97 -12.55
CA ALA A 122 11.14 -2.02 -13.43
C ALA A 122 10.98 -0.64 -12.77
N LEU A 123 10.73 -0.57 -11.45
CA LEU A 123 10.62 0.70 -10.75
C LEU A 123 11.98 1.39 -10.56
N ASN A 124 13.06 0.63 -10.49
CA ASN A 124 14.41 1.17 -10.34
C ASN A 124 14.93 1.90 -11.59
N THR A 125 14.24 1.82 -12.73
CA THR A 125 14.56 2.64 -13.91
C THR A 125 14.05 4.08 -13.80
N PHE A 126 13.19 4.37 -12.83
CA PHE A 126 12.69 5.73 -12.58
C PHE A 126 13.51 6.41 -11.48
N GLU A 127 13.61 7.74 -11.54
CA GLU A 127 14.27 8.53 -10.51
C GLU A 127 13.35 8.83 -9.32
N GLY A 128 13.96 9.21 -8.19
CA GLY A 128 13.26 9.65 -6.98
C GLY A 128 13.08 8.57 -5.93
N VAL A 129 12.36 8.93 -4.86
CA VAL A 129 12.04 8.01 -3.75
C VAL A 129 11.00 6.96 -4.18
N PRO A 130 10.81 5.86 -3.44
CA PRO A 130 9.90 4.76 -3.85
C PRO A 130 8.50 5.20 -4.29
N MET A 131 7.90 6.18 -3.60
CA MET A 131 6.58 6.74 -3.98
C MET A 131 6.61 7.43 -5.35
N GLU A 132 7.66 8.18 -5.66
CA GLU A 132 7.80 8.93 -6.91
C GLU A 132 8.03 7.99 -8.09
N LYS A 133 8.87 6.96 -7.91
CA LYS A 133 9.07 5.87 -8.88
C LYS A 133 7.73 5.21 -9.23
N LEU A 134 6.96 4.81 -8.21
CA LEU A 134 5.67 4.14 -8.41
C LEU A 134 4.59 5.08 -8.99
N CYS A 135 4.57 6.36 -8.60
CA CYS A 135 3.71 7.36 -9.23
C CYS A 135 4.01 7.52 -10.72
N THR A 136 5.29 7.56 -11.08
CA THR A 136 5.74 7.68 -12.47
C THR A 136 5.33 6.46 -13.29
N PHE A 137 5.57 5.26 -12.76
CA PHE A 137 5.12 4.00 -13.38
C PHE A 137 3.61 3.98 -13.66
N LEU A 138 2.80 4.41 -12.70
CA LEU A 138 1.34 4.44 -12.85
C LEU A 138 0.81 5.66 -13.63
N GLY A 139 1.66 6.63 -13.96
CA GLY A 139 1.26 7.87 -14.63
C GLY A 139 0.35 8.76 -13.76
N VAL A 140 0.56 8.76 -12.44
CA VAL A 140 -0.22 9.57 -11.48
C VAL A 140 0.65 10.63 -10.82
N SER A 141 0.03 11.72 -10.36
CA SER A 141 0.74 12.83 -9.73
C SER A 141 1.33 12.45 -8.37
N ALA A 142 2.63 12.67 -8.17
CA ALA A 142 3.30 12.53 -6.86
C ALA A 142 2.97 13.66 -5.86
N LYS A 143 2.02 14.56 -6.17
CA LYS A 143 1.65 15.70 -5.29
C LYS A 143 0.59 15.37 -4.24
N SER A 144 -0.14 14.26 -4.40
CA SER A 144 -1.14 13.80 -3.44
C SER A 144 -0.51 12.94 -2.34
N PRO A 145 -1.19 12.67 -1.21
CA PRO A 145 -0.65 11.81 -0.14
C PRO A 145 -0.37 10.36 -0.56
N GLN A 146 -0.93 9.92 -1.69
CA GLN A 146 -0.72 8.60 -2.29
C GLN A 146 -0.87 7.41 -1.32
N LYS A 147 -1.81 7.50 -0.38
CA LYS A 147 -2.14 6.46 0.63
C LYS A 147 -2.01 5.04 0.11
N LYS A 148 -2.64 4.77 -1.03
CA LYS A 148 -2.74 3.42 -1.62
C LYS A 148 -1.38 2.91 -2.12
N LEU A 149 -0.61 3.78 -2.75
CA LEU A 149 0.71 3.44 -3.27
C LEU A 149 1.70 3.29 -2.12
N ASN A 150 1.67 4.19 -1.14
CA ASN A 150 2.46 4.09 0.08
C ASN A 150 2.14 2.81 0.88
N MET A 151 0.87 2.38 0.90
CA MET A 151 0.48 1.11 1.52
C MET A 151 1.08 -0.09 0.78
N PHE A 152 1.06 -0.10 -0.54
CA PHE A 152 1.72 -1.14 -1.33
C PHE A 152 3.24 -1.15 -1.15
N LEU A 153 3.89 0.02 -1.19
CA LEU A 153 5.32 0.16 -0.97
C LEU A 153 5.72 -0.36 0.41
N ARG A 154 4.93 -0.04 1.44
CA ARG A 154 5.10 -0.59 2.79
C ARG A 154 5.11 -2.12 2.77
N TRP A 155 4.14 -2.73 2.09
CA TRP A 155 4.05 -4.19 1.98
C TRP A 155 5.27 -4.80 1.30
N MET A 156 5.81 -4.16 0.27
CA MET A 156 6.92 -4.72 -0.51
C MET A 156 8.30 -4.49 0.13
N VAL A 157 8.51 -3.34 0.77
CA VAL A 157 9.83 -2.90 1.26
C VAL A 157 10.09 -3.31 2.71
N ARG A 158 9.08 -3.30 3.59
CA ARG A 158 9.29 -3.63 5.01
C ARG A 158 9.52 -5.12 5.23
N GLY A 159 10.77 -5.50 5.55
CA GLY A 159 11.15 -6.85 5.98
C GLY A 159 10.91 -7.13 7.46
N ASN A 160 11.19 -8.37 7.89
CA ASN A 160 11.02 -8.85 9.27
C ASN A 160 9.62 -8.58 9.85
N SER A 161 8.60 -8.65 8.99
CA SER A 161 7.22 -8.30 9.31
C SER A 161 6.34 -9.54 9.24
N ALA A 162 5.45 -9.73 10.22
CA ALA A 162 4.42 -10.76 10.13
C ALA A 162 3.31 -10.40 9.13
N VAL A 163 3.29 -9.16 8.62
CA VAL A 163 2.22 -8.58 7.79
C VAL A 163 2.72 -8.19 6.41
N ASP A 164 3.85 -7.49 6.34
CA ASP A 164 4.49 -7.06 5.11
C ASP A 164 5.50 -8.12 4.64
N PHE A 165 5.88 -8.09 3.37
CA PHE A 165 6.62 -9.17 2.72
C PHE A 165 8.13 -8.94 2.70
N GLY A 166 8.59 -7.69 2.61
CA GLY A 166 10.01 -7.35 2.50
C GLY A 166 10.70 -7.99 1.28
N LEU A 167 9.99 -8.08 0.16
CA LEU A 167 10.52 -8.65 -1.09
C LEU A 167 11.48 -7.73 -1.80
N TRP A 168 11.41 -6.42 -1.53
CA TRP A 168 12.22 -5.41 -2.17
C TRP A 168 13.40 -5.03 -1.29
N GLN A 169 14.60 -5.13 -1.86
CA GLN A 169 15.88 -5.02 -1.16
C GLN A 169 16.68 -3.77 -1.59
N THR A 170 16.32 -3.13 -2.72
CA THR A 170 17.03 -1.96 -3.22
C THR A 170 16.43 -0.63 -2.73
N MET A 171 15.30 -0.67 -2.02
CA MET A 171 14.62 0.50 -1.47
C MET A 171 14.67 0.44 0.06
N ASP A 172 14.92 1.58 0.73
CA ASP A 172 15.06 1.63 2.19
C ASP A 172 13.71 1.95 2.87
N CYS A 173 13.43 1.29 4.00
CA CYS A 173 12.26 1.55 4.83
C CYS A 173 12.19 3.03 5.30
N ARG A 174 13.35 3.68 5.48
CA ARG A 174 13.47 5.09 5.85
C ARG A 174 12.95 6.05 4.77
N GLU A 175 12.86 5.60 3.52
CA GLU A 175 12.34 6.41 2.40
C GLU A 175 10.82 6.28 2.23
N LEU A 176 10.19 5.36 2.96
CA LEU A 176 8.74 5.15 2.90
C LEU A 176 7.99 6.29 3.57
N ILE A 177 6.82 6.60 3.03
CA ILE A 177 5.88 7.56 3.60
C ILE A 177 4.70 6.80 4.18
N VAL A 178 4.21 7.19 5.35
CA VAL A 178 3.04 6.52 5.95
C VAL A 178 1.84 6.55 5.01
N PRO A 179 1.06 5.45 4.91
CA PRO A 179 -0.16 5.41 4.11
C PRO A 179 -1.27 6.22 4.78
N LEU A 180 -1.17 7.55 4.68
CA LEU A 180 -2.07 8.49 5.34
C LEU A 180 -3.51 8.23 4.94
N ASP A 181 -4.35 7.80 5.87
CA ASP A 181 -5.81 7.81 5.73
C ASP A 181 -6.44 8.85 6.68
N THR A 182 -7.76 9.05 6.58
CA THR A 182 -8.45 10.06 7.39
C THR A 182 -8.41 9.75 8.89
N HIS A 183 -8.23 8.49 9.25
CA HIS A 183 -8.19 8.04 10.63
C HIS A 183 -6.79 8.20 11.22
N VAL A 184 -5.77 7.72 10.52
CA VAL A 184 -4.35 7.95 10.83
C VAL A 184 -4.08 9.45 10.98
N CYS A 185 -4.61 10.27 10.06
CA CYS A 185 -4.44 11.72 10.12
C CYS A 185 -5.05 12.34 11.40
N ARG A 186 -6.24 11.90 11.80
CA ARG A 186 -6.88 12.37 13.05
C ARG A 186 -6.10 11.94 14.27
N VAL A 187 -5.73 10.66 14.38
CA VAL A 187 -4.99 10.12 15.52
C VAL A 187 -3.63 10.85 15.63
N ALA A 188 -2.92 11.00 14.53
CA ALA A 188 -1.64 11.68 14.51
C ALA A 188 -1.75 13.16 14.96
N HIS A 189 -2.79 13.87 14.53
CA HIS A 189 -3.07 15.24 14.99
C HIS A 189 -3.36 15.28 16.49
N THR A 190 -4.20 14.37 16.99
CA THR A 190 -4.53 14.30 18.42
C THR A 190 -3.31 13.96 19.29
N LEU A 191 -2.39 13.16 18.79
CA LEU A 191 -1.11 12.86 19.43
C LEU A 191 -0.04 13.97 19.23
N GLY A 192 -0.38 15.06 18.55
CA GLY A 192 0.55 16.17 18.30
C GLY A 192 1.70 15.83 17.34
N LEU A 193 1.54 14.81 16.49
CA LEU A 193 2.51 14.46 15.43
C LEU A 193 2.39 15.36 14.19
N THR A 194 1.29 16.11 14.07
CA THR A 194 1.04 17.11 13.02
C THR A 194 0.19 18.24 13.59
N GLU A 195 0.40 19.46 13.10
CA GLU A 195 -0.33 20.66 13.54
C GLU A 195 -1.76 20.73 12.98
N THR A 196 -2.02 20.06 11.86
CA THR A 196 -3.34 20.07 11.21
C THR A 196 -3.83 18.65 10.92
N ASN A 197 -5.13 18.49 10.80
CA ASN A 197 -5.78 17.25 10.35
C ASN A 197 -6.04 17.23 8.82
N SER A 198 -5.23 17.98 8.05
CA SER A 198 -5.38 18.05 6.60
C SER A 198 -4.88 16.79 5.89
N PHE A 199 -5.61 16.36 4.86
CA PHE A 199 -5.25 15.18 4.06
C PHE A 199 -4.28 15.56 2.93
N THR A 200 -3.05 15.90 3.29
CA THR A 200 -2.03 16.42 2.36
C THR A 200 -0.74 15.60 2.40
N LEU A 201 0.02 15.62 1.31
CA LEU A 201 1.33 14.95 1.26
C LEU A 201 2.29 15.56 2.29
N THR A 202 2.20 16.88 2.50
CA THR A 202 2.94 17.59 3.54
C THR A 202 2.68 16.99 4.93
N ASN A 203 1.40 16.76 5.28
CA ASN A 203 1.06 16.12 6.54
C ASN A 203 1.54 14.66 6.61
N ALA A 204 1.42 13.89 5.53
CA ALA A 204 1.94 12.52 5.50
C ALA A 204 3.45 12.48 5.79
N ARG A 205 4.23 13.39 5.19
CA ARG A 205 5.68 13.54 5.44
C ARG A 205 5.96 14.03 6.86
N CYS A 206 5.20 14.99 7.38
CA CYS A 206 5.33 15.48 8.75
C CYS A 206 5.15 14.35 9.77
N ILE A 207 4.08 13.56 9.62
CA ILE A 207 3.81 12.40 10.48
C ILE A 207 4.94 11.36 10.34
N THR A 208 5.38 11.07 9.12
CA THR A 208 6.50 10.14 8.86
C THR A 208 7.77 10.60 9.60
N ASN A 209 8.12 11.89 9.52
CA ASN A 209 9.29 12.45 10.19
C ASN A 209 9.16 12.41 11.72
N ALA A 210 7.95 12.60 12.26
CA ALA A 210 7.72 12.47 13.71
C ALA A 210 7.89 11.01 14.16
N LEU A 211 7.36 10.05 13.38
CA LEU A 211 7.52 8.62 13.66
C LEU A 211 8.98 8.15 13.52
N ALA A 212 9.76 8.75 12.62
CA ALA A 212 11.20 8.47 12.48
C ALA A 212 12.00 8.81 13.75
N GLN A 213 11.49 9.65 14.65
CA GLN A 213 12.12 9.90 15.95
C GLN A 213 11.95 8.72 16.93
N ILE A 214 10.97 7.84 16.68
CA ILE A 214 10.67 6.66 17.50
C ILE A 214 11.18 5.39 16.81
N PHE A 215 10.96 5.29 15.50
CA PHE A 215 11.31 4.16 14.65
C PHE A 215 12.30 4.63 13.56
N PRO A 216 13.58 4.90 13.91
CA PRO A 216 14.53 5.57 13.01
C PRO A 216 14.87 4.77 11.76
N ASP A 217 14.79 3.44 11.82
CA ASP A 217 15.08 2.55 10.69
C ASP A 217 13.84 2.13 9.91
N ASP A 218 12.65 2.33 10.49
CA ASP A 218 11.38 1.94 9.89
C ASP A 218 10.21 2.83 10.37
N PRO A 219 10.14 4.09 9.89
CA PRO A 219 9.10 5.02 10.31
C PRO A 219 7.68 4.51 10.06
N CYS A 220 7.50 3.68 9.03
CA CYS A 220 6.20 3.11 8.67
C CYS A 220 5.72 2.00 9.61
N LEU A 221 6.56 1.46 10.51
CA LEU A 221 6.09 0.62 11.62
C LEU A 221 5.07 1.36 12.48
N GLY A 222 5.24 2.68 12.65
CA GLY A 222 4.32 3.53 13.38
C GLY A 222 2.90 3.58 12.79
N ASP A 223 2.69 3.18 11.53
CA ASP A 223 1.34 3.08 10.96
C ASP A 223 0.48 2.06 11.70
N PHE A 224 1.06 0.94 12.15
CA PHE A 224 0.35 -0.07 12.96
C PHE A 224 -0.09 0.49 14.30
N ALA A 225 0.76 1.32 14.93
CA ALA A 225 0.42 2.02 16.16
C ALA A 225 -0.75 2.99 15.96
N LEU A 226 -0.66 3.85 14.95
CA LEU A 226 -1.70 4.86 14.67
C LEU A 226 -3.02 4.22 14.25
N PHE A 227 -2.97 3.14 13.48
CA PHE A 227 -4.16 2.37 13.11
C PHE A 227 -4.84 1.77 14.34
N GLY A 228 -4.06 1.08 15.17
CA GLY A 228 -4.54 0.39 16.36
C GLY A 228 -5.21 1.30 17.39
N ILE A 229 -4.53 2.39 17.76
CA ILE A 229 -5.02 3.37 18.75
C ILE A 229 -6.44 3.82 18.42
N GLY A 230 -6.71 4.11 17.15
CA GLY A 230 -8.03 4.61 16.80
C GLY A 230 -9.06 3.53 16.42
N VAL A 231 -8.67 2.26 16.26
CA VAL A 231 -9.65 1.14 16.23
C VAL A 231 -10.20 0.91 17.64
N ASN A 232 -9.35 0.96 18.66
CA ASN A 232 -9.76 0.69 20.04
C ASN A 232 -10.44 1.86 20.76
N ARG A 233 -10.47 3.08 20.19
CA ARG A 233 -10.95 4.29 20.89
C ARG A 233 -10.47 4.35 22.35
N GLU A 234 -9.22 3.98 22.59
CA GLU A 234 -8.67 4.07 23.93
C GLU A 234 -8.77 5.52 24.39
N PRO A 235 -9.38 5.81 25.55
CA PRO A 235 -9.44 7.17 26.05
C PRO A 235 -8.02 7.72 26.18
N LEU A 236 -7.86 8.96 25.73
CA LEU A 236 -6.68 9.78 25.96
C LEU A 236 -6.70 10.32 27.39
#